data_AF-A0A8T7GWH0-F1
#
_entry.id   AF-A0A8T7GWH0-F1
#
_cell.length_a   1.000
_cell.length_b   1.000
_cell.length_c   1.000
_cell.angle_alpha   90.00
_cell.angle_beta   90.00
_cell.angle_gamma   90.00
#
_symmetry.space_group_name_H-M   'P 1'
#
loop_
_entity.id
_entity.type
_entity.pdbx_description
1 polymer ?
#
loop_
_entity_poly.entity_id
_entity_poly.type
_entity_poly.pdbx_seq_one_letter_code
_entity_poly.pdbx_strand_id
1 'polypeptide(L)'
;MPEAVEKIEIDLSNVPLRPTSKREIQQLEMALIIGTLYRPEVLELIRDPLERATWVDSLAVAAAALAREKAGYTIPMIAEELGRSETTIRNHLHGKTKAGKLVRETYELLAKGKLKLVVPFTGVQITVEEYNRLKALEEKVKALEEENKKLKKQLEQCVKPEQLEEKLKQLRSTIEELEKENARLREEARKYKETLDKIRSMLCGSEA
;
A
#
# COMPACT_ATOMS: atom_id res chain seq x y z
N MET A 1 -6.04 21.32 -7.33
CA MET A 1 -6.60 21.44 -8.69
C MET A 1 -6.21 20.18 -9.44
N PRO A 2 -7.13 19.41 -10.05
CA PRO A 2 -6.74 18.25 -10.83
C PRO A 2 -6.03 18.76 -12.09
N GLU A 3 -4.74 18.43 -12.23
CA GLU A 3 -3.97 18.69 -13.45
C GLU A 3 -4.70 18.04 -14.62
N ALA A 4 -5.04 18.85 -15.63
CA ALA A 4 -5.65 18.37 -16.85
C ALA A 4 -4.69 17.37 -17.49
N VAL A 5 -5.13 16.12 -17.63
CA VAL A 5 -4.36 15.05 -18.27
C VAL A 5 -4.13 15.44 -19.72
N GLU A 6 -2.93 15.94 -20.04
CA GLU A 6 -2.50 16.12 -21.43
C GLU A 6 -2.41 14.74 -22.08
N LYS A 7 -3.39 14.44 -22.92
CA LYS A 7 -3.42 13.23 -23.73
C LYS A 7 -2.50 13.46 -24.93
N ILE A 8 -1.29 12.92 -24.88
CA ILE A 8 -0.44 12.83 -26.07
C ILE A 8 -0.94 11.63 -26.88
N GLU A 9 -1.60 11.91 -27.99
CA GLU A 9 -1.93 10.89 -28.99
C GLU A 9 -0.68 10.59 -29.81
N ILE A 10 -0.11 9.39 -29.65
CA ILE A 10 0.94 8.91 -30.54
C ILE A 10 0.27 8.49 -31.84
N ASP A 11 0.41 9.31 -32.88
CA ASP A 11 -0.09 8.97 -34.20
C ASP A 11 0.76 7.85 -34.83
N LEU A 12 0.22 6.63 -34.81
CA LEU A 12 0.81 5.46 -35.47
C LEU A 12 0.19 5.19 -36.84
N SER A 13 -0.62 6.10 -37.38
CA SER A 13 -1.37 5.89 -38.63
C SER A 13 -0.46 5.76 -39.86
N ASN A 14 0.75 6.32 -39.80
CA ASN A 14 1.73 6.31 -40.89
C ASN A 14 2.80 5.21 -40.75
N VAL A 15 2.61 4.22 -39.89
CA VAL A 15 3.59 3.13 -39.73
C VAL A 15 3.50 2.13 -40.89
N PRO A 16 4.61 1.83 -41.60
CA PRO A 16 4.61 0.93 -42.75
C PRO A 16 4.42 -0.53 -42.29
N LEU A 17 3.30 -1.16 -42.68
CA LEU A 17 3.00 -2.56 -42.33
C LEU A 17 3.85 -3.59 -43.10
N ARG A 18 4.43 -3.17 -44.23
CA ARG A 18 5.36 -3.92 -45.08
C ARG A 18 6.58 -3.05 -45.38
N PRO A 19 7.49 -2.92 -44.40
CA PRO A 19 8.63 -2.03 -44.53
C PRO A 19 9.60 -2.53 -45.60
N THR A 20 10.15 -1.62 -46.40
CA THR A 20 11.08 -1.91 -47.51
C THR A 20 12.49 -1.35 -47.27
N SER A 21 12.62 -0.38 -46.36
CA SER A 21 13.90 0.23 -45.99
C SER A 21 14.24 -0.02 -44.53
N LYS A 22 15.53 0.09 -44.17
CA LYS A 22 15.98 -0.03 -42.76
C LYS A 22 15.23 0.92 -41.82
N ARG A 23 14.94 2.14 -42.28
CA ARG A 23 14.18 3.14 -41.52
C ARG A 23 12.75 2.67 -41.27
N GLU A 24 12.08 2.14 -42.29
CA GLU A 24 10.71 1.64 -42.17
C GLU A 24 10.64 0.40 -41.27
N ILE A 25 11.64 -0.49 -41.33
CA ILE A 25 11.75 -1.64 -40.43
C ILE A 25 11.82 -1.14 -38.98
N GLN A 26 12.68 -0.17 -38.71
CA GLN A 26 12.84 0.40 -37.37
C GLN A 26 11.57 1.13 -36.90
N GLN A 27 10.84 1.80 -37.80
CA GLN A 27 9.55 2.43 -37.49
C GLN A 27 8.50 1.40 -37.09
N LEU A 28 8.37 0.31 -37.86
CA LEU A 28 7.45 -0.77 -37.52
C LEU A 28 7.86 -1.45 -36.19
N GLU A 29 9.15 -1.73 -36.01
CA GLU A 29 9.70 -2.29 -34.77
C GLU A 29 9.35 -1.42 -33.55
N MET A 30 9.63 -0.12 -33.63
CA MET A 30 9.33 0.84 -32.56
C MET A 30 7.83 0.92 -32.27
N ALA A 31 6.99 0.98 -33.30
CA ALA A 31 5.55 1.00 -33.15
C ALA A 31 5.02 -0.27 -32.46
N LEU A 32 5.59 -1.43 -32.77
CA LEU A 32 5.22 -2.70 -32.14
C LEU A 32 5.68 -2.76 -30.68
N ILE A 33 6.87 -2.27 -30.36
CA ILE A 33 7.38 -2.19 -28.98
C ILE A 33 6.46 -1.29 -28.14
N ILE A 34 6.27 -0.05 -28.57
CA ILE A 34 5.43 0.94 -27.85
C ILE A 34 3.98 0.42 -27.78
N GLY A 35 3.44 -0.02 -28.91
CA GLY A 35 2.10 -0.60 -29.03
C GLY A 35 1.83 -1.73 -28.04
N THR A 36 2.84 -2.57 -27.80
CA THR A 36 2.71 -3.74 -26.92
C THR A 36 2.98 -3.40 -25.46
N LEU A 37 3.98 -2.58 -25.16
CA LEU A 37 4.36 -2.21 -23.79
C LEU A 37 3.24 -1.51 -23.03
N TYR A 38 2.48 -0.65 -23.71
CA TYR A 38 1.38 0.11 -23.09
C TYR A 38 0.05 -0.64 -23.03
N ARG A 39 0.01 -1.93 -23.37
CA ARG A 39 -1.17 -2.76 -23.11
C ARG A 39 -1.32 -2.99 -21.59
N PRO A 40 -2.55 -2.89 -21.03
CA PRO A 40 -2.76 -3.07 -19.59
C PRO A 40 -2.21 -4.40 -19.03
N GLU A 41 -2.39 -5.48 -19.78
CA GLU A 41 -1.89 -6.81 -19.42
C GLU A 41 -0.36 -6.91 -19.42
N VAL A 42 0.33 -6.10 -20.22
CA VAL A 42 1.80 -6.07 -20.28
C VAL A 42 2.37 -5.20 -19.18
N LEU A 43 1.73 -4.07 -18.88
CA LEU A 43 2.09 -3.20 -17.75
C LEU A 43 2.09 -3.97 -16.43
N GLU A 44 1.16 -4.90 -16.23
CA GLU A 44 1.15 -5.76 -15.04
C GLU A 44 2.31 -6.76 -15.04
N LEU A 45 2.67 -7.34 -16.20
CA LEU A 45 3.79 -8.29 -16.31
C LEU A 45 5.14 -7.65 -16.02
N ILE A 46 5.32 -6.37 -16.38
CA ILE A 46 6.57 -5.63 -16.17
C ILE A 46 6.60 -4.87 -14.84
N ARG A 47 5.57 -5.04 -14.01
CA ARG A 47 5.45 -4.36 -12.71
C ARG A 47 6.57 -4.78 -11.77
N ASP A 48 6.85 -6.09 -11.68
CA ASP A 48 7.95 -6.64 -10.88
C ASP A 48 9.31 -6.25 -11.50
N PRO A 49 10.16 -5.49 -10.78
CA PRO A 49 11.49 -5.10 -11.26
C PRO A 49 12.40 -6.29 -11.63
N LEU A 50 12.25 -7.45 -10.97
CA LEU A 50 13.11 -8.62 -11.19
C LEU A 50 12.83 -9.28 -12.55
N GLU A 51 11.56 -9.37 -12.95
CA GLU A 51 11.17 -9.98 -14.22
C GLU A 51 11.11 -8.98 -15.39
N ARG A 52 11.02 -7.68 -15.09
CA ARG A 52 10.88 -6.59 -16.07
C ARG A 52 11.92 -6.67 -17.19
N ALA A 53 13.19 -6.86 -16.85
CA ALA A 53 14.27 -6.89 -17.84
C ALA A 53 14.08 -8.02 -18.86
N THR A 54 13.73 -9.22 -18.38
CA THR A 54 13.48 -10.40 -19.22
C THR A 54 12.26 -10.20 -20.11
N TRP A 55 11.17 -9.62 -19.57
CA TRP A 55 9.97 -9.32 -20.36
C TRP A 55 10.24 -8.30 -21.46
N VAL A 56 10.94 -7.21 -21.14
CA VAL A 56 11.27 -6.16 -22.10
C VAL A 56 12.21 -6.69 -23.19
N ASP A 57 13.24 -7.46 -22.85
CA ASP A 57 14.13 -8.10 -23.83
C ASP A 57 13.34 -9.04 -24.76
N SER A 58 12.48 -9.90 -24.20
CA SER A 58 11.68 -10.85 -24.98
C SER A 58 10.70 -10.15 -25.93
N LEU A 59 10.09 -9.05 -25.49
CA LEU A 59 9.19 -8.22 -26.33
C LEU A 59 9.96 -7.49 -27.43
N ALA A 60 11.13 -6.92 -27.12
CA ALA A 60 11.97 -6.24 -28.09
C ALA A 60 12.43 -7.21 -29.20
N VAL A 61 12.93 -8.39 -28.83
CA VAL A 61 13.31 -9.44 -29.80
C VAL A 61 12.12 -9.87 -30.66
N ALA A 62 10.94 -10.06 -30.06
CA ALA A 62 9.74 -10.44 -30.81
C ALA A 62 9.29 -9.37 -31.81
N ALA A 63 9.31 -8.09 -31.41
CA ALA A 63 8.97 -6.96 -32.28
C ALA A 63 9.98 -6.79 -33.42
N ALA A 64 11.27 -6.87 -33.11
CA ALA A 64 12.36 -6.78 -34.08
C ALA A 64 12.30 -7.93 -35.10
N ALA A 65 11.99 -9.15 -34.65
CA ALA A 65 11.80 -10.31 -35.51
C ALA A 65 10.60 -10.13 -36.44
N LEU A 66 9.45 -9.71 -35.91
CA LEU A 66 8.24 -9.53 -36.70
C LEU A 66 8.40 -8.41 -37.75
N ALA A 67 9.03 -7.29 -37.39
CA ALA A 67 9.28 -6.19 -38.32
C ALA A 67 10.13 -6.62 -39.53
N ARG A 68 11.16 -7.44 -39.29
CA ARG A 68 12.02 -8.00 -40.35
C ARG A 68 11.30 -9.08 -41.18
N GLU A 69 10.48 -9.93 -40.55
CA GLU A 69 9.63 -10.88 -41.27
C GLU A 69 8.70 -10.13 -42.25
N LYS A 70 8.09 -9.02 -41.81
CA LYS A 70 7.26 -8.17 -42.69
C LYS A 70 8.05 -7.43 -43.78
N ALA A 71 9.36 -7.30 -43.61
CA ALA A 71 10.28 -6.81 -44.64
C ALA A 71 10.75 -7.91 -45.62
N GLY A 72 10.31 -9.16 -45.43
CA GLY A 72 10.68 -10.29 -46.28
C GLY A 72 11.98 -11.00 -45.89
N TYR A 73 12.52 -10.75 -44.70
CA TYR A 73 13.74 -11.41 -44.25
C TYR A 73 13.45 -12.87 -43.90
N THR A 74 14.41 -13.75 -44.19
CA THR A 74 14.31 -15.17 -43.82
C THR A 74 14.63 -15.37 -42.33
N ILE A 75 14.13 -16.46 -41.73
CA ILE A 75 14.40 -16.79 -40.32
C ILE A 75 15.91 -16.84 -40.00
N PRO A 76 16.78 -17.46 -40.83
CA PRO A 76 18.23 -17.44 -40.60
C PRO A 76 18.82 -16.02 -40.57
N MET A 77 18.40 -15.14 -41.48
CA MET A 77 18.87 -13.75 -41.52
C MET A 77 18.46 -12.98 -40.26
N ILE A 78 17.21 -13.17 -39.82
CA ILE A 78 16.70 -12.53 -38.60
C ILE A 78 17.46 -13.04 -37.36
N ALA A 79 17.71 -14.35 -37.31
CA ALA A 79 18.45 -14.99 -36.21
C ALA A 79 19.87 -14.43 -36.09
N GLU A 80 20.58 -14.32 -37.22
CA GLU A 80 21.92 -13.74 -37.30
C GLU A 80 21.91 -12.26 -36.87
N GLU A 81 21.02 -11.43 -37.43
CA GLU A 81 20.97 -10.00 -37.10
C GLU A 81 20.62 -9.71 -35.65
N LEU A 82 19.74 -10.52 -35.05
CA LEU A 82 19.30 -10.33 -33.66
C LEU A 82 20.18 -11.07 -32.65
N GLY A 83 21.17 -11.85 -33.11
CA GLY A 83 22.03 -12.66 -32.25
C GLY A 83 21.25 -13.70 -31.44
N ARG A 84 20.21 -14.31 -32.03
CA ARG A 84 19.35 -15.32 -31.38
C ARG A 84 19.27 -16.58 -32.23
N SER A 85 18.92 -17.71 -31.61
CA SER A 85 18.74 -18.95 -32.38
C SER A 85 17.54 -18.86 -33.34
N GLU A 86 17.61 -19.53 -34.49
CA GLU A 86 16.48 -19.66 -35.42
C GLU A 86 15.23 -20.22 -34.74
N THR A 87 15.41 -21.15 -33.80
CA THR A 87 14.30 -21.73 -33.02
C THR A 87 13.61 -20.67 -32.17
N THR A 88 14.37 -19.79 -31.52
CA THR A 88 13.85 -18.66 -30.75
C THR A 88 13.05 -17.72 -31.65
N ILE A 89 13.63 -17.31 -32.79
CA ILE A 89 12.95 -16.45 -33.77
C ILE A 89 11.67 -17.10 -34.28
N ARG A 90 11.73 -18.38 -34.68
CA ARG A 90 10.57 -19.13 -35.14
C ARG A 90 9.47 -19.19 -34.08
N ASN A 91 9.82 -19.40 -32.81
CA ASN A 91 8.85 -19.45 -31.72
C ASN A 91 8.18 -18.10 -31.47
N HIS A 92 8.94 -17.00 -31.52
CA HIS A 92 8.38 -15.65 -31.42
C HIS A 92 7.47 -15.33 -32.60
N LEU A 93 7.95 -15.54 -33.83
CA LEU A 93 7.17 -15.25 -35.04
C LEU A 93 5.86 -16.00 -35.06
N HIS A 94 5.85 -17.29 -34.74
CA HIS A 94 4.62 -18.11 -34.69
C HIS A 94 3.74 -17.86 -33.46
N GLY A 95 4.11 -16.96 -32.55
CA GLY A 95 3.33 -16.68 -31.34
C GLY A 95 3.31 -17.83 -30.32
N LYS A 96 4.30 -18.73 -30.37
CA LYS A 96 4.46 -19.81 -29.36
C LYS A 96 4.94 -19.25 -28.02
N THR A 97 5.67 -18.14 -28.05
CA THR A 97 6.04 -17.40 -26.83
C THR A 97 4.97 -16.37 -26.49
N LYS A 98 4.83 -16.04 -25.21
CA LYS A 98 3.88 -15.03 -24.75
C LYS A 98 4.19 -13.64 -25.35
N ALA A 99 5.46 -13.25 -25.39
CA ALA A 99 5.91 -12.03 -26.07
C ALA A 99 5.56 -12.02 -27.56
N GLY A 100 5.81 -13.13 -28.27
CA GLY A 100 5.47 -13.25 -29.69
C GLY A 100 3.97 -13.13 -29.96
N LYS A 101 3.14 -13.74 -29.10
CA LYS A 101 1.68 -13.63 -29.19
C LYS A 101 1.22 -12.18 -29.03
N LEU A 102 1.69 -11.50 -27.98
CA LEU A 102 1.33 -10.10 -27.69
C LEU A 102 1.71 -9.16 -28.83
N VAL A 103 2.93 -9.28 -29.35
CA VAL A 103 3.43 -8.45 -30.47
C VAL A 103 2.63 -8.69 -31.74
N ARG A 104 2.27 -9.94 -32.05
CA ARG A 104 1.44 -10.27 -33.21
C ARG A 104 0.04 -9.67 -33.11
N GLU A 105 -0.59 -9.77 -31.94
CA GLU A 105 -1.88 -9.11 -31.69
C GLU A 105 -1.78 -7.59 -31.86
N THR A 106 -0.71 -6.97 -31.35
CA THR A 106 -0.45 -5.54 -31.55
C THR A 106 -0.31 -5.18 -33.02
N TYR A 107 0.42 -5.98 -33.82
CA TYR A 107 0.53 -5.79 -35.27
C TYR A 107 -0.83 -5.85 -35.96
N GLU A 108 -1.69 -6.80 -35.58
CA GLU A 108 -3.03 -6.90 -36.15
C GLU A 108 -3.92 -5.70 -35.81
N LEU A 109 -3.82 -5.18 -34.59
CA LEU A 109 -4.53 -3.97 -34.16
C LEU A 109 -4.01 -2.74 -34.93
N LEU A 110 -2.70 -2.64 -35.11
CA LEU A 110 -2.05 -1.60 -35.91
C LEU A 110 -2.53 -1.67 -37.36
N ALA A 111 -2.52 -2.87 -37.97
CA ALA A 111 -2.96 -3.07 -39.34
C ALA A 111 -4.45 -2.74 -39.58
N LYS A 112 -5.29 -2.89 -38.55
CA LYS A 112 -6.72 -2.54 -38.58
C LYS A 112 -6.97 -1.05 -38.27
N GLY A 113 -5.94 -0.26 -37.95
CA GLY A 113 -6.09 1.13 -37.49
C GLY A 113 -6.83 1.25 -36.15
N LYS A 114 -6.85 0.18 -35.36
CA LYS A 114 -7.60 0.10 -34.07
C LYS A 114 -6.68 0.19 -32.85
N LEU A 115 -5.38 0.39 -33.06
CA LEU A 115 -4.43 0.52 -31.97
C LEU A 115 -4.64 1.89 -31.28
N LYS A 116 -5.46 1.89 -30.22
CA LYS A 116 -5.64 3.03 -29.33
C LYS A 116 -4.58 2.99 -28.24
N LEU A 117 -3.49 3.71 -28.44
CA LEU A 117 -2.49 3.92 -27.39
C LEU A 117 -2.99 4.98 -26.42
N VAL A 118 -3.42 4.55 -25.24
CA VAL A 118 -3.58 5.46 -24.11
C VAL A 118 -2.26 5.42 -23.36
N VAL A 119 -1.38 6.36 -23.67
CA VAL A 119 -0.14 6.54 -22.92
C VAL A 119 -0.43 7.55 -21.81
N PRO A 120 -0.56 7.13 -20.53
CA PRO A 120 -0.54 8.07 -19.44
C PRO A 120 0.89 8.59 -19.32
N PHE A 121 1.26 9.63 -20.09
CA PHE A 121 2.54 10.31 -19.91
C PHE A 121 2.61 11.10 -18.59
N THR A 122 1.46 11.31 -17.94
CA THR A 122 1.37 11.64 -16.51
C THR A 122 1.26 10.37 -15.67
N GLY A 123 2.12 9.39 -15.93
CA GLY A 123 2.65 8.62 -14.80
C GLY A 123 3.54 9.61 -14.07
N VAL A 124 3.26 9.92 -12.80
CA VAL A 124 4.24 10.56 -11.93
C VAL A 124 5.57 9.86 -12.25
N GLN A 125 6.54 10.59 -12.79
CA GLN A 125 7.90 10.06 -12.96
C GLN A 125 8.44 9.93 -11.54
N ILE A 126 7.99 8.89 -10.84
CA ILE A 126 8.48 8.56 -9.52
C ILE A 126 9.91 8.10 -9.79
N THR A 127 10.84 9.03 -9.60
CA THR A 127 12.25 8.72 -9.50
C THR A 127 12.43 7.61 -8.47
N VAL A 128 13.50 6.82 -8.59
CA VAL A 128 13.79 5.76 -7.60
C VAL A 128 13.81 6.33 -6.17
N GLU A 129 14.22 7.60 -6.02
CA GLU A 129 14.16 8.35 -4.76
C GLU A 129 12.74 8.61 -4.27
N GLU A 130 11.83 9.06 -5.14
CA GLU A 130 10.43 9.25 -4.76
C GLU A 130 9.72 7.93 -4.46
N TYR A 131 10.09 6.83 -5.12
CA TYR A 131 9.54 5.49 -4.82
C TYR A 131 9.98 5.03 -3.43
N ASN A 132 11.28 5.21 -3.12
CA ASN A 132 11.82 4.91 -1.81
C ASN A 132 11.21 5.81 -0.73
N ARG A 133 10.98 7.10 -1.04
CA ARG A 133 10.31 8.04 -0.14
C ARG A 133 8.86 7.64 0.11
N LEU A 134 8.13 7.20 -0.91
CA LEU A 134 6.76 6.73 -0.80
C LEU A 134 6.69 5.48 0.09
N LYS A 135 7.57 4.50 -0.16
CA LYS A 135 7.67 3.30 0.68
C LYS A 135 7.99 3.63 2.14
N ALA A 136 8.92 4.55 2.38
CA ALA A 136 9.24 5.01 3.74
C ALA A 136 8.06 5.75 4.41
N LEU A 137 7.26 6.48 3.62
CA LEU A 137 6.03 7.13 4.12
C LEU A 137 4.97 6.09 4.49
N GLU A 138 4.77 5.06 3.66
CA GLU A 138 3.84 3.97 3.95
C GLU A 138 4.22 3.21 5.23
N GLU A 139 5.52 2.93 5.42
CA GLU A 139 6.02 2.31 6.66
C GLU A 139 5.78 3.20 7.88
N LYS A 140 6.01 4.52 7.76
CA LYS A 140 5.67 5.49 8.82
C LYS A 140 4.19 5.54 9.12
N VAL A 141 3.33 5.54 8.11
CA VAL A 141 1.87 5.54 8.30
C VAL A 141 1.43 4.29 9.05
N LYS A 142 1.92 3.11 8.68
CA LYS A 142 1.63 1.87 9.41
C LYS A 142 2.08 1.94 10.88
N ALA A 143 3.29 2.45 11.13
CA ALA A 143 3.79 2.62 12.48
C ALA A 143 2.92 3.59 13.31
N LEU A 144 2.52 4.73 12.72
CA LEU A 144 1.63 5.70 13.37
C LEU A 144 0.21 5.16 13.60
N GLU A 145 -0.30 4.30 12.71
CA GLU A 145 -1.58 3.64 12.89
C GLU A 145 -1.53 2.63 14.04
N GLU A 146 -0.46 1.85 14.15
CA GLU A 146 -0.24 0.94 15.28
C GLU A 146 -0.10 1.68 16.60
N GLU A 147 0.65 2.80 16.61
CA GLU A 147 0.80 3.64 17.78
C GLU A 147 -0.53 4.28 18.18
N ASN A 148 -1.30 4.82 17.23
CA ASN A 148 -2.66 5.30 17.49
C ASN A 148 -3.56 4.21 18.05
N LYS A 149 -3.45 2.97 17.56
CA LYS A 149 -4.24 1.85 18.07
C LYS A 149 -3.84 1.49 19.51
N LYS A 150 -2.55 1.55 19.84
CA LYS A 150 -2.06 1.36 21.22
C LYS A 150 -2.55 2.49 22.13
N LEU A 151 -2.41 3.74 21.72
CA LEU A 151 -2.87 4.91 22.47
C LEU A 151 -4.38 4.89 22.69
N LYS A 152 -5.18 4.53 21.68
CA LYS A 152 -6.63 4.36 21.83
C LYS A 152 -6.99 3.28 22.86
N LYS A 153 -6.30 2.14 22.84
CA LYS A 153 -6.48 1.09 23.86
C LYS A 153 -6.11 1.57 25.26
N GLN A 154 -5.01 2.32 25.38
CA GLN A 154 -4.61 2.91 26.67
C GLN A 154 -5.65 3.93 27.16
N LEU A 155 -6.21 4.75 26.27
CA LEU A 155 -7.26 5.70 26.57
C LEU A 155 -8.55 4.99 27.05
N GLU A 156 -8.91 3.87 26.42
CA GLU A 156 -10.05 3.04 26.85
C GLU A 156 -9.82 2.34 28.20
N GLN A 157 -8.56 2.03 28.53
CA GLN A 157 -8.17 1.45 29.81
C GLN A 157 -8.07 2.48 30.94
N CYS A 158 -7.92 3.76 30.61
CA CYS A 158 -8.02 4.81 31.62
C CYS A 158 -9.43 4.82 32.21
N VAL A 159 -9.49 4.79 33.54
CA VAL A 159 -10.75 4.83 34.29
C VAL A 159 -11.51 6.08 33.87
N LYS A 160 -12.73 5.88 33.39
CA LYS A 160 -13.61 6.96 32.96
C LYS A 160 -13.83 7.93 34.14
N PRO A 161 -13.78 9.25 33.90
CA PRO A 161 -13.91 10.25 34.97
C PRO A 161 -15.20 10.08 35.77
N GLU A 162 -16.28 9.61 35.14
CA GLU A 162 -17.56 9.37 35.81
C GLU A 162 -17.48 8.24 36.86
N GLN A 163 -16.64 7.22 36.65
CA GLN A 163 -16.43 6.14 37.62
C GLN A 163 -15.60 6.61 38.82
N LEU A 164 -14.68 7.54 38.60
CA LEU A 164 -13.91 8.19 39.66
C LEU A 164 -14.81 9.11 40.50
N GLU A 165 -15.70 9.88 39.86
CA GLU A 165 -16.67 10.72 40.55
C GLU A 165 -17.63 9.91 41.43
N GLU A 166 -18.15 8.79 40.93
CA GLU A 166 -19.05 7.93 41.70
C GLU A 166 -18.33 7.30 42.92
N LYS A 167 -17.08 6.82 42.73
CA LYS A 167 -16.26 6.34 43.86
C LYS A 167 -15.97 7.44 44.88
N LEU A 168 -15.68 8.66 44.43
CA LEU A 168 -15.48 9.80 45.33
C LEU A 168 -16.74 10.13 46.13
N LYS A 169 -17.92 10.04 45.50
CA LYS A 169 -19.20 10.25 46.17
C LYS A 169 -19.47 9.17 47.23
N GLN A 170 -19.23 7.91 46.89
CA GLN A 170 -19.35 6.79 47.83
C GLN A 170 -18.42 6.96 49.03
N LEU A 171 -17.14 7.26 48.79
CA LEU A 171 -16.16 7.51 49.85
C LEU A 171 -16.57 8.67 50.75
N ARG A 172 -17.11 9.76 50.20
CA ARG A 172 -17.63 10.88 51.00
C ARG A 172 -18.77 10.45 51.92
N SER A 173 -19.71 9.66 51.42
CA SER A 173 -20.81 9.11 52.23
C SER A 173 -20.29 8.23 53.36
N THR A 174 -19.34 7.33 53.06
CA THR A 174 -18.74 6.46 54.09
C THR A 174 -17.98 7.25 55.14
N ILE A 175 -17.25 8.29 54.76
CA ILE A 175 -16.57 9.18 55.72
C ILE A 175 -17.60 9.85 56.63
N GLU A 176 -18.70 10.37 56.09
CA GLU A 176 -19.74 11.02 56.89
C GLU A 176 -20.40 10.05 57.89
N GLU A 177 -20.65 8.81 57.48
CA GLU A 177 -21.17 7.75 58.36
C GLU A 177 -20.19 7.41 59.48
N LEU A 178 -18.91 7.21 59.15
CA LEU A 178 -17.85 6.92 60.11
C LEU A 178 -17.62 8.09 61.08
N GLU A 179 -17.79 9.33 60.64
CA GLU A 179 -17.72 10.52 61.50
C GLU A 179 -18.87 10.55 62.51
N LYS A 180 -20.10 10.24 62.07
CA LYS A 180 -21.27 10.13 62.95
C LYS A 180 -21.11 9.00 63.97
N GLU A 181 -20.61 7.85 63.53
CA GLU A 181 -20.36 6.71 64.42
C GLU A 181 -19.25 7.01 65.43
N ASN A 182 -18.14 7.63 65.00
CA ASN A 182 -17.09 8.10 65.90
C ASN A 182 -17.62 9.10 66.95
N ALA A 183 -18.50 10.02 66.56
CA ALA A 183 -19.10 10.97 67.49
C ALA A 183 -19.93 10.25 68.57
N ARG A 184 -20.75 9.26 68.18
CA ARG A 184 -21.54 8.43 69.11
C ARG A 184 -20.64 7.65 70.07
N LEU A 185 -19.66 6.94 69.54
CA LEU A 185 -18.71 6.17 70.35
C LEU A 185 -17.94 7.05 71.33
N ARG A 186 -17.54 8.25 70.92
CA ARG A 186 -16.91 9.24 71.82
C ARG A 186 -17.83 9.67 72.96
N GLU A 187 -19.11 9.87 72.67
CA GLU A 187 -20.09 10.24 73.68
C GLU A 187 -20.39 9.08 74.66
N GLU A 188 -20.49 7.85 74.16
CA GLU A 188 -20.61 6.65 75.00
C GLU A 188 -19.37 6.46 75.88
N ALA A 189 -18.17 6.57 75.31
CA ALA A 189 -16.92 6.51 76.07
C ALA A 189 -16.87 7.59 77.17
N ARG A 190 -17.37 8.80 76.91
CA ARG A 190 -17.50 9.86 77.92
C ARG A 190 -18.44 9.43 79.05
N LYS A 191 -19.62 8.91 78.73
CA LYS A 191 -20.59 8.42 79.73
C LYS A 191 -20.00 7.30 80.58
N TYR A 192 -19.35 6.32 79.95
CA TYR A 192 -18.67 5.24 80.67
C TYR A 192 -17.57 5.77 81.59
N LYS A 193 -16.78 6.73 81.13
CA LYS A 193 -15.76 7.39 81.96
C LYS A 193 -16.36 8.08 83.18
N GLU A 194 -17.43 8.85 83.00
CA GLU A 194 -18.16 9.50 84.12
C GLU A 194 -18.72 8.47 85.11
N THR A 195 -19.26 7.34 84.64
CA THR A 195 -19.73 6.28 85.53
C THR A 195 -18.60 5.60 86.28
N LEU A 196 -17.45 5.37 85.63
CA LEU A 196 -16.27 4.79 86.29
C LEU A 196 -15.71 5.74 87.34
N ASP A 197 -15.66 7.05 87.06
CA ASP A 197 -15.23 8.07 88.04
C ASP A 197 -16.16 8.10 89.27
N LYS A 198 -17.48 7.98 89.06
CA LYS A 198 -18.46 7.84 90.15
C LYS A 198 -18.24 6.57 90.97
N ILE A 199 -18.09 5.40 90.32
CA ILE A 199 -17.81 4.12 91.00
C ILE A 199 -16.51 4.20 91.80
N ARG A 200 -15.46 4.78 91.20
CA ARG A 200 -14.17 5.02 91.87
C ARG A 200 -14.33 5.89 93.12
N SER A 201 -15.12 6.96 93.04
CA SER A 201 -15.39 7.82 94.20
C SER A 201 -16.17 7.11 95.32
N MET A 202 -17.07 6.17 94.97
CA MET A 202 -17.80 5.37 95.95
C MET A 202 -16.92 4.31 96.62
N LEU A 203 -16.03 3.66 95.86
CA LEU A 203 -15.09 2.67 96.39
C LEU A 203 -14.00 3.29 97.28
N CYS A 204 -13.53 4.51 96.97
CA CYS A 204 -12.61 5.26 97.84
C CYS A 204 -13.29 5.86 99.09
N GLY A 205 -14.63 5.81 99.19
CA GLY A 205 -15.39 6.19 100.39
C GLY A 205 -15.67 5.02 101.34
N SER A 206 -15.32 3.78 100.96
CA SER A 206 -15.57 2.55 101.72
C SER A 206 -14.32 1.94 102.39
N GLU A 207 -13.27 2.75 102.60
CA GLU A 207 -12.08 2.39 103.40
C GLU A 207 -11.93 3.30 104.63
N ALA A 208 -13.00 3.45 105.41
CA ALA A 208 -12.98 4.07 106.75
C ALA A 208 -13.57 3.13 107.80
#